data_AF-A0A0X3SP89-F1
#
_entry.id   AF-A0A0X3SP89-F1
#
_cell.length_a   1.000
_cell.length_b   1.000
_cell.length_c   1.000
_cell.angle_alpha   90.00
_cell.angle_beta   90.00
_cell.angle_gamma   90.00
#
_symmetry.space_group_name_H-M   'P 1'
#
loop_
_entity.id
_entity.type
_entity.pdbx_description
1 polymer ?
#
loop_
_entity_poly.entity_id
_entity_poly.type
_entity_poly.pdbx_seq_one_letter_code
_entity_poly.pdbx_strand_id
1 'polypeptide(L)'
;MKKRIGSYPRVRTEGDGRGVVSQAGGVLLVETIRKTGLDRAISAALAPWRKLRAVHDPGKVLLDVALAVALGGDCLADVGMLRAELAVFGPVASDPTVSRLIDTLAAAGPKALHAIRAARAEARKHVWNVAKHAAPDAAGQVIVDLDGVLVLAHSEKQDATATWKKTFGHHPLMGFVDHGSGGSGEPVAGLLRPGNAGSNTAADHITTAQLALAQLPKKYRRGRQTLIRTDSGGGTHEFTAWLAQRGRWLSYSVGMTITDAIHQAVLKVPPAAWTVAVE
;
A
#
# COMPACT_ATOMS: atom_id res chain seq x y z
N MET A 1 8.63 -34.63 10.98
CA MET A 1 8.44 -33.17 10.73
C MET A 1 6.98 -32.93 10.35
N LYS A 2 6.13 -32.39 11.24
CA LYS A 2 4.73 -32.08 10.87
C LYS A 2 4.74 -31.04 9.75
N LYS A 3 4.18 -31.35 8.57
CA LYS A 3 4.00 -30.38 7.47
C LYS A 3 3.26 -29.16 8.01
N ARG A 4 3.94 -28.01 8.05
CA ARG A 4 3.28 -26.74 8.38
C ARG A 4 2.44 -26.34 7.17
N ILE A 5 1.16 -26.04 7.41
CA ILE A 5 0.16 -25.67 6.37
C ILE A 5 0.19 -24.14 6.10
N GLY A 6 1.10 -23.39 6.75
CA GLY A 6 1.27 -21.94 6.54
C GLY A 6 2.44 -21.37 7.35
N SER A 7 2.72 -20.07 7.17
CA SER A 7 3.88 -19.39 7.77
C SER A 7 3.79 -19.22 9.29
N TYR A 8 2.58 -19.18 9.84
CA TYR A 8 2.29 -18.90 11.25
C TYR A 8 1.61 -20.08 11.95
N PRO A 9 1.86 -20.29 13.26
CA PRO A 9 1.10 -21.23 14.09
C PRO A 9 -0.42 -20.96 14.03
N ARG A 10 -1.22 -22.00 14.27
CA ARG A 10 -2.64 -21.82 14.59
C ARG A 10 -2.75 -21.64 16.10
N VAL A 11 -3.18 -20.46 16.52
CA VAL A 11 -3.45 -20.18 17.93
C VAL A 11 -4.67 -21.00 18.36
N ARG A 12 -4.59 -21.60 19.55
CA ARG A 12 -5.69 -22.28 20.23
C ARG A 12 -5.86 -21.61 21.58
N THR A 13 -7.10 -21.35 21.96
CA THR A 13 -7.45 -20.78 23.26
C THR A 13 -7.90 -21.90 24.18
N GLU A 14 -7.22 -22.06 25.31
CA GLU A 14 -7.53 -23.04 26.35
C GLU A 14 -7.79 -22.27 27.67
N GLY A 15 -8.66 -22.82 28.53
CA GLY A 15 -9.11 -22.16 29.76
C GLY A 15 -8.21 -22.41 30.98
N ASP A 16 -7.00 -22.94 30.80
CA ASP A 16 -6.10 -23.40 31.87
C ASP A 16 -5.19 -22.28 32.45
N GLY A 17 -5.32 -21.06 31.93
CA GLY A 17 -5.00 -19.81 32.64
C GLY A 17 -3.52 -19.49 32.86
N ARG A 18 -2.58 -20.15 32.18
CA ARG A 18 -1.12 -19.95 32.44
C ARG A 18 -0.36 -19.16 31.37
N GLY A 19 -0.97 -18.90 30.21
CA GLY A 19 -0.34 -18.16 29.12
C GLY A 19 -0.83 -16.71 29.05
N VAL A 20 0.09 -15.75 29.05
CA VAL A 20 -0.20 -14.34 28.73
C VAL A 20 0.29 -14.06 27.31
N VAL A 21 -0.56 -13.41 26.51
CA VAL A 21 -0.24 -12.94 25.15
C VAL A 21 -0.45 -11.44 25.13
N SER A 22 0.64 -10.67 25.05
CA SER A 22 0.58 -9.21 25.07
C SER A 22 0.12 -8.64 23.72
N GLN A 23 0.40 -9.33 22.61
CA GLN A 23 0.04 -8.91 21.25
C GLN A 23 -1.14 -9.71 20.66
N ALA A 24 -2.19 -9.96 21.45
CA ALA A 24 -3.35 -10.75 21.03
C ALA A 24 -4.05 -10.17 19.78
N GLY A 25 -4.03 -8.85 19.58
CA GLY A 25 -4.55 -8.19 18.37
C GLY A 25 -3.84 -8.61 17.08
N GLY A 26 -2.58 -9.04 17.17
CA GLY A 26 -1.81 -9.54 16.02
C GLY A 26 -2.35 -10.83 15.43
N VAL A 27 -3.15 -11.60 16.18
CA VAL A 27 -3.75 -12.86 15.70
C VAL A 27 -4.68 -12.60 14.51
N LEU A 28 -5.48 -11.54 14.55
CA LEU A 28 -6.38 -11.20 13.43
C LEU A 28 -5.58 -10.86 12.16
N LEU A 29 -4.45 -10.18 12.29
CA LEU A 29 -3.57 -9.86 11.17
C LEU A 29 -2.91 -11.12 10.60
N VAL A 30 -2.46 -12.04 11.46
CA VAL A 30 -1.93 -13.34 11.05
C VAL A 30 -2.97 -14.18 10.30
N GLU A 31 -4.21 -14.23 10.81
CA GLU A 31 -5.31 -14.92 10.11
C GLU A 31 -5.63 -14.23 8.79
N THR A 32 -5.59 -12.90 8.73
CA THR A 32 -5.76 -12.14 7.48
C THR A 32 -4.69 -12.55 6.45
N ILE A 33 -3.42 -12.55 6.83
CA ILE A 33 -2.31 -12.99 5.97
C ILE A 33 -2.57 -14.41 5.42
N ARG A 34 -3.01 -15.33 6.28
CA ARG A 34 -3.30 -16.72 5.90
C ARG A 34 -4.51 -16.84 4.97
N LYS A 35 -5.61 -16.16 5.30
CA LYS A 35 -6.89 -16.22 4.58
C LYS A 35 -6.80 -15.55 3.21
N THR A 36 -6.03 -14.47 3.10
CA THR A 36 -5.74 -13.82 1.81
C THR A 36 -4.77 -14.63 0.95
N GLY A 37 -4.06 -15.60 1.53
CA GLY A 37 -3.01 -16.36 0.84
C GLY A 37 -1.71 -15.58 0.61
N LEU A 38 -1.60 -14.39 1.23
CA LEU A 38 -0.44 -13.52 1.06
C LEU A 38 0.86 -14.19 1.51
N ASP A 39 0.83 -15.02 2.56
CA ASP A 39 2.00 -15.77 3.03
C ASP A 39 2.60 -16.70 1.98
N ARG A 40 1.73 -17.44 1.28
CA ARG A 40 2.13 -18.36 0.21
C ARG A 40 2.59 -17.60 -1.02
N ALA A 41 1.86 -16.56 -1.42
CA ALA A 41 2.20 -15.77 -2.60
C ALA A 41 3.56 -15.06 -2.45
N ILE A 42 3.81 -14.41 -1.31
CA ILE A 42 5.06 -13.68 -1.07
C ILE A 42 6.25 -14.61 -0.86
N SER A 43 6.06 -15.76 -0.18
CA SER A 43 7.10 -16.78 -0.03
C SER A 43 7.52 -17.34 -1.39
N ALA A 44 6.56 -17.68 -2.26
CA ALA A 44 6.83 -18.14 -3.61
C ALA A 44 7.53 -17.08 -4.46
N ALA A 45 7.03 -15.84 -4.43
CA ALA A 45 7.60 -14.72 -5.20
C ALA A 45 9.04 -14.40 -4.77
N LEU A 46 9.38 -14.55 -3.49
CA LEU A 46 10.71 -14.26 -2.97
C LEU A 46 11.65 -15.46 -2.90
N ALA A 47 11.23 -16.63 -3.38
CA ALA A 47 12.06 -17.82 -3.46
C ALA A 47 13.42 -17.59 -4.15
N PRO A 48 13.56 -16.78 -5.22
CA PRO A 48 14.86 -16.51 -5.85
C PRO A 48 15.90 -15.86 -4.93
N TRP A 49 15.47 -15.18 -3.86
CA TRP A 49 16.35 -14.53 -2.87
C TRP A 49 16.55 -15.36 -1.61
N ARG A 50 15.98 -16.57 -1.55
CA ARG A 50 16.17 -17.48 -0.43
C ARG A 50 17.48 -18.25 -0.59
N LYS A 51 18.43 -18.03 0.33
CA LYS A 51 19.69 -18.81 0.36
C LYS A 51 19.39 -20.28 0.67
N LEU A 52 20.18 -21.20 0.11
CA LEU A 52 19.99 -22.65 0.28
C LEU A 52 19.92 -23.10 1.75
N ARG A 53 20.71 -22.47 2.63
CA ARG A 53 20.76 -22.76 4.07
C ARG A 53 19.93 -21.79 4.92
N ALA A 54 19.05 -20.99 4.31
CA ALA A 54 18.23 -20.04 5.04
C ALA A 54 17.16 -20.76 5.87
N VAL A 55 17.23 -20.56 7.19
CA VAL A 55 16.22 -21.04 8.16
C VAL A 55 14.94 -20.23 8.03
N HIS A 56 15.05 -18.91 7.88
CA HIS A 56 13.91 -18.00 7.74
C HIS A 56 13.52 -17.83 6.27
N ASP A 57 12.22 -17.92 6.00
CA ASP A 57 11.65 -17.65 4.69
C ASP A 57 11.61 -16.12 4.44
N PRO A 58 12.15 -15.59 3.33
CA PRO A 58 12.15 -14.16 3.04
C PRO A 58 10.75 -13.52 3.05
N GLY A 59 9.76 -14.24 2.54
CA GLY A 59 8.37 -13.79 2.53
C GLY A 59 7.82 -13.66 3.95
N LYS A 60 8.07 -14.67 4.81
CA LYS A 60 7.70 -14.57 6.23
C LYS A 60 8.41 -13.42 6.92
N VAL A 61 9.70 -13.18 6.66
CA VAL A 61 10.44 -12.08 7.30
C VAL A 61 9.81 -10.72 6.97
N LEU A 62 9.44 -10.47 5.71
CA LEU A 62 8.75 -9.22 5.35
C LEU A 62 7.37 -9.09 6.00
N LEU A 63 6.64 -10.20 6.14
CA LEU A 63 5.35 -10.20 6.84
C LEU A 63 5.51 -9.97 8.34
N ASP A 64 6.55 -10.50 8.97
CA ASP A 64 6.87 -10.24 10.38
C ASP A 64 7.21 -8.75 10.59
N VAL A 65 7.94 -8.11 9.67
CA VAL A 65 8.18 -6.66 9.71
C VAL A 65 6.87 -5.89 9.57
N ALA A 66 6.01 -6.26 8.62
CA ALA A 66 4.70 -5.60 8.45
C ALA A 66 3.79 -5.76 9.68
N LEU A 67 3.82 -6.93 10.33
CA LEU A 67 3.11 -7.19 11.59
C LEU A 67 3.67 -6.35 12.73
N ALA A 68 5.00 -6.23 12.84
CA ALA A 68 5.62 -5.40 13.87
C ALA A 68 5.19 -3.94 13.74
N VAL A 69 5.21 -3.39 12.51
CA VAL A 69 4.73 -2.02 12.24
C VAL A 69 3.24 -1.87 12.59
N ALA A 70 2.40 -2.83 12.18
CA ALA A 70 0.97 -2.79 12.51
C ALA A 70 0.67 -2.87 14.01
N LEU A 71 1.61 -3.42 14.81
CA LEU A 71 1.53 -3.50 16.27
C LEU A 71 2.25 -2.35 16.97
N GLY A 72 2.62 -1.30 16.24
CA GLY A 72 3.19 -0.07 16.77
C GLY A 72 4.72 0.01 16.76
N GLY A 73 5.40 -0.95 16.12
CA GLY A 73 6.84 -0.85 15.88
C GLY A 73 7.17 0.24 14.86
N ASP A 74 8.29 0.91 15.04
CA ASP A 74 8.79 1.99 14.18
C ASP A 74 10.19 1.70 13.60
N CYS A 75 10.81 0.57 14.00
CA CYS A 75 12.10 0.16 13.48
C CYS A 75 12.18 -1.35 13.18
N LEU A 76 13.20 -1.77 12.43
CA LEU A 76 13.39 -3.18 12.07
C LEU A 76 13.63 -4.09 13.30
N ALA A 77 14.15 -3.53 14.40
CA ALA A 77 14.42 -4.27 15.61
C ALA A 77 13.15 -4.69 16.38
N ASP A 78 12.02 -4.03 16.14
CA ASP A 78 10.75 -4.28 16.83
C ASP A 78 10.11 -5.62 16.47
N VAL A 79 10.63 -6.32 15.46
CA VAL A 79 10.34 -7.76 15.25
C VAL A 79 10.71 -8.60 16.48
N GLY A 80 11.57 -8.07 17.37
CA GLY A 80 11.83 -8.64 18.69
C GLY A 80 10.58 -8.84 19.54
N MET A 81 9.57 -7.97 19.43
CA MET A 81 8.29 -8.14 20.12
C MET A 81 7.57 -9.41 19.65
N LEU A 82 7.54 -9.65 18.34
CA LEU A 82 6.94 -10.88 17.78
C LEU A 82 7.74 -12.12 18.18
N ARG A 83 9.08 -11.99 18.23
CA ARG A 83 9.99 -13.08 18.62
C ARG A 83 9.81 -13.49 20.08
N ALA A 84 9.35 -12.59 20.95
CA ALA A 84 9.01 -12.92 22.33
C ALA A 84 7.73 -13.78 22.43
N GLU A 85 6.88 -13.78 21.41
CA GLU A 85 5.59 -14.50 21.39
C GLU A 85 5.55 -15.60 20.31
N LEU A 86 6.51 -16.53 20.36
CA LEU A 86 6.65 -17.63 19.39
C LEU A 86 5.40 -18.51 19.24
N ALA A 87 4.58 -18.61 20.30
CA ALA A 87 3.32 -19.35 20.26
C ALA A 87 2.30 -18.74 19.27
N VAL A 88 2.37 -17.42 19.05
CA VAL A 88 1.49 -16.67 18.13
C VAL A 88 2.15 -16.53 16.76
N PHE A 89 3.40 -16.05 16.71
CA PHE A 89 4.05 -15.63 15.46
C PHE A 89 4.99 -16.70 14.86
N GLY A 90 5.25 -17.79 15.59
CA GLY A 90 6.22 -18.81 15.20
C GLY A 90 7.66 -18.28 15.21
N PRO A 91 8.60 -18.96 14.53
CA PRO A 91 9.97 -18.47 14.42
C PRO A 91 10.03 -17.12 13.69
N VAL A 92 10.58 -16.10 14.36
CA VAL A 92 10.79 -14.75 13.83
C VAL A 92 12.30 -14.50 13.72
N ALA A 93 12.73 -13.86 12.63
CA ALA A 93 14.13 -13.57 12.38
C ALA A 93 14.72 -12.57 13.40
N SER A 94 16.04 -12.59 13.57
CA SER A 94 16.76 -11.54 14.30
C SER A 94 16.85 -10.25 13.51
N ASP A 95 16.98 -9.11 14.18
CA ASP A 95 17.14 -7.79 13.53
C ASP A 95 18.29 -7.78 12.49
N PRO A 96 19.51 -8.27 12.79
CA PRO A 96 20.57 -8.37 11.77
C PRO A 96 20.19 -9.24 10.56
N THR A 97 19.31 -10.24 10.75
CA THR A 97 18.83 -11.08 9.65
C THR A 97 17.79 -10.34 8.80
N VAL A 98 16.92 -9.55 9.42
CA VAL A 98 16.00 -8.65 8.71
C VAL A 98 16.80 -7.65 7.88
N SER A 99 17.74 -6.93 8.49
CA SER A 99 18.57 -5.93 7.82
C SER A 99 19.29 -6.51 6.59
N ARG A 100 19.95 -7.66 6.73
CA ARG A 100 20.60 -8.34 5.59
C ARG A 100 19.64 -8.74 4.47
N LEU A 101 18.40 -9.13 4.81
CA LEU A 101 17.40 -9.42 3.79
C LEU A 101 17.00 -8.15 3.05
N ILE A 102 16.77 -7.05 3.76
CA ILE A 102 16.46 -5.75 3.15
C ILE A 102 17.59 -5.32 2.20
N ASP A 103 18.86 -5.42 2.61
CA ASP A 103 20.02 -5.14 1.75
C ASP A 103 20.03 -6.03 0.49
N THR A 104 19.73 -7.32 0.65
CA THR A 104 19.66 -8.28 -0.46
C THR A 104 18.57 -7.91 -1.46
N LEU A 105 17.39 -7.52 -0.99
CA LEU A 105 16.27 -7.12 -1.83
C LEU A 105 16.52 -5.75 -2.49
N ALA A 106 17.13 -4.81 -1.76
CA ALA A 106 17.52 -3.51 -2.27
C ALA A 106 18.55 -3.64 -3.41
N ALA A 107 19.57 -4.48 -3.23
CA ALA A 107 20.57 -4.77 -4.26
C ALA A 107 19.96 -5.42 -5.51
N ALA A 108 18.86 -6.17 -5.37
CA ALA A 108 18.12 -6.74 -6.50
C ALA A 108 17.20 -5.73 -7.22
N GLY A 109 16.96 -4.56 -6.62
CA GLY A 109 16.30 -3.41 -7.22
C GLY A 109 14.90 -3.72 -7.78
N PRO A 110 14.59 -3.30 -9.02
CA PRO A 110 13.26 -3.46 -9.61
C PRO A 110 12.73 -4.90 -9.66
N LYS A 111 13.60 -5.91 -9.73
CA LYS A 111 13.19 -7.33 -9.78
C LYS A 111 12.51 -7.77 -8.48
N ALA A 112 13.10 -7.42 -7.34
CA ALA A 112 12.52 -7.74 -6.03
C ALA A 112 11.20 -6.98 -5.81
N LEU A 113 11.17 -5.69 -6.16
CA LEU A 113 9.95 -4.89 -6.07
C LEU A 113 8.83 -5.45 -6.96
N HIS A 114 9.14 -5.89 -8.18
CA HIS A 114 8.17 -6.52 -9.06
C HIS A 114 7.61 -7.81 -8.46
N ALA A 115 8.46 -8.67 -7.88
CA ALA A 115 8.02 -9.90 -7.22
C ALA A 115 7.06 -9.63 -6.05
N ILE A 116 7.39 -8.66 -5.18
CA ILE A 116 6.53 -8.24 -4.06
C ILE A 116 5.20 -7.69 -4.57
N ARG A 117 5.24 -6.82 -5.59
CA ARG A 117 4.05 -6.23 -6.22
C ARG A 117 3.16 -7.29 -6.88
N ALA A 118 3.74 -8.31 -7.49
CA ALA A 118 3.00 -9.41 -8.10
C ALA A 118 2.27 -10.24 -7.03
N ALA A 119 2.95 -10.62 -5.95
CA ALA A 119 2.34 -11.34 -4.83
C ALA A 119 1.19 -10.55 -4.18
N ARG A 120 1.36 -9.24 -3.99
CA ARG A 120 0.31 -8.36 -3.47
C ARG A 120 -0.90 -8.27 -4.42
N ALA A 121 -0.67 -8.16 -5.73
CA ALA A 121 -1.74 -8.14 -6.73
C ALA A 121 -2.52 -9.46 -6.78
N GLU A 122 -1.86 -10.60 -6.61
CA GLU A 122 -2.51 -11.90 -6.51
C GLU A 122 -3.40 -11.99 -5.26
N ALA A 123 -2.85 -11.66 -4.09
CA ALA A 123 -3.60 -11.67 -2.83
C ALA A 123 -4.82 -10.73 -2.89
N ARG A 124 -4.64 -9.51 -3.43
CA ARG A 124 -5.74 -8.54 -3.63
C ARG A 124 -6.85 -9.09 -4.51
N LYS A 125 -6.49 -9.67 -5.67
CA LYS A 125 -7.48 -10.28 -6.57
C LYS A 125 -8.28 -11.36 -5.83
N HIS A 126 -7.63 -12.16 -4.99
CA HIS A 126 -8.32 -13.15 -4.17
C HIS A 126 -9.27 -12.49 -3.15
N VAL A 127 -8.80 -11.47 -2.42
CA VAL A 127 -9.61 -10.72 -1.44
C VAL A 127 -10.85 -10.13 -2.08
N TRP A 128 -10.72 -9.43 -3.21
CA TRP A 128 -11.86 -8.82 -3.90
C TRP A 128 -12.89 -9.87 -4.33
N ASN A 129 -12.42 -11.02 -4.85
CA ASN A 129 -13.32 -12.12 -5.22
C ASN A 129 -14.10 -12.69 -4.02
N VAL A 130 -13.48 -12.73 -2.83
CA VAL A 130 -14.14 -13.23 -1.60
C VAL A 130 -15.07 -12.18 -0.99
N ALA A 131 -14.69 -10.89 -1.05
CA ALA A 131 -15.46 -9.79 -0.50
C ALA A 131 -16.80 -9.54 -1.24
N LYS A 132 -16.89 -9.91 -2.53
CA LYS A 132 -18.12 -9.79 -3.34
C LYS A 132 -18.69 -8.38 -3.28
N HIS A 133 -19.87 -8.19 -2.67
CA HIS A 133 -20.54 -6.89 -2.57
C HIS A 133 -19.80 -5.88 -1.68
N ALA A 134 -18.86 -6.34 -0.84
CA ALA A 134 -17.97 -5.48 -0.05
C ALA A 134 -16.63 -5.20 -0.77
N ALA A 135 -16.44 -5.68 -1.99
CA ALA A 135 -15.24 -5.37 -2.77
C ALA A 135 -15.32 -3.92 -3.32
N PRO A 136 -14.19 -3.23 -3.47
CA PRO A 136 -14.18 -1.85 -3.97
C PRO A 136 -14.61 -1.76 -5.44
N ASP A 137 -14.66 -2.90 -6.15
CA ASP A 137 -15.09 -2.98 -7.54
C ASP A 137 -16.54 -3.47 -7.73
N ALA A 138 -17.30 -3.61 -6.63
CA ALA A 138 -18.66 -4.17 -6.64
C ALA A 138 -19.64 -3.38 -7.52
N ALA A 139 -19.50 -2.06 -7.61
CA ALA A 139 -20.29 -1.18 -8.47
C ALA A 139 -19.83 -1.16 -9.94
N GLY A 140 -18.85 -2.02 -10.32
CA GLY A 140 -18.32 -2.06 -11.68
C GLY A 140 -17.32 -0.95 -12.01
N GLN A 141 -16.94 -0.14 -11.03
CA GLN A 141 -15.90 0.90 -11.09
C GLN A 141 -14.90 0.72 -9.95
N VAL A 142 -13.65 1.12 -10.15
CA VAL A 142 -12.63 1.25 -9.08
C VAL A 142 -12.19 2.71 -8.99
N ILE A 143 -12.17 3.26 -7.79
CA ILE A 143 -11.65 4.59 -7.53
C ILE A 143 -10.24 4.46 -6.94
N VAL A 144 -9.28 5.21 -7.50
CA VAL A 144 -7.90 5.27 -7.01
C VAL A 144 -7.56 6.71 -6.67
N ASP A 145 -7.25 6.94 -5.40
CA ASP A 145 -6.81 8.22 -4.87
C ASP A 145 -5.28 8.30 -4.93
N LEU A 146 -4.74 9.35 -5.54
CA LEU A 146 -3.32 9.67 -5.47
C LEU A 146 -3.11 10.93 -4.63
N ASP A 147 -2.25 10.83 -3.62
CA ASP A 147 -1.96 11.94 -2.72
C ASP A 147 -0.52 11.91 -2.18
N GLY A 148 0.02 13.10 -1.93
CA GLY A 148 1.35 13.30 -1.36
C GLY A 148 1.31 13.21 0.16
N VAL A 149 2.08 12.29 0.74
CA VAL A 149 2.15 12.10 2.20
C VAL A 149 3.52 12.54 2.70
N LEU A 150 3.59 13.15 3.89
CA LEU A 150 4.85 13.46 4.54
C LEU A 150 5.27 12.33 5.47
N VAL A 151 6.50 11.86 5.31
CA VAL A 151 7.15 10.93 6.23
C VAL A 151 8.25 11.69 6.93
N LEU A 152 8.05 12.01 8.21
CA LEU A 152 9.01 12.78 8.98
C LEU A 152 10.26 11.95 9.25
N ALA A 153 11.42 12.60 9.14
CA ALA A 153 12.71 12.01 9.50
C ALA A 153 13.50 12.99 10.37
N HIS A 154 14.29 12.45 11.29
CA HIS A 154 15.15 13.22 12.20
C HIS A 154 16.63 13.04 11.86
N SER A 155 16.95 12.72 10.61
CA SER A 155 18.31 12.47 10.12
C SER A 155 18.46 12.97 8.70
N GLU A 156 19.59 13.60 8.38
CA GLU A 156 19.95 14.10 7.05
C GLU A 156 20.43 12.98 6.10
N LYS A 157 20.00 11.74 6.33
CA LYS A 157 20.42 10.61 5.50
C LYS A 157 19.57 10.51 4.24
N GLN A 158 20.25 10.25 3.13
CA GLN A 158 19.65 10.13 1.80
C GLN A 158 18.78 11.34 1.43
N ASP A 159 17.62 11.11 0.84
CA ASP A 159 16.69 12.09 0.28
C ASP A 159 15.81 12.77 1.34
N ALA A 160 16.19 12.72 2.61
CA ALA A 160 15.49 13.42 3.68
C ALA A 160 15.87 14.91 3.63
N THR A 161 14.90 15.77 3.34
CA THR A 161 15.13 17.21 3.16
C THR A 161 14.01 18.04 3.79
N ALA A 162 14.19 19.36 3.82
CA ALA A 162 13.10 20.27 4.15
C ALA A 162 11.92 20.08 3.18
N THR A 163 10.70 20.17 3.71
CA THR A 163 9.44 19.99 2.99
C THR A 163 8.70 21.32 2.79
N TRP A 164 7.76 21.35 1.86
CA TRP A 164 6.88 22.51 1.65
C TRP A 164 6.10 22.92 2.92
N LYS A 165 5.68 21.94 3.73
CA LYS A 165 4.96 22.19 5.00
C LYS A 165 5.89 22.61 6.15
N LYS A 166 7.13 23.01 5.84
CA LYS A 166 8.15 23.42 6.83
C LYS A 166 8.48 22.32 7.84
N THR A 167 8.44 21.07 7.41
CA THR A 167 8.93 19.91 8.17
C THR A 167 10.19 19.34 7.52
N PHE A 168 10.73 18.24 8.04
CA PHE A 168 11.91 17.57 7.50
C PHE A 168 11.64 16.07 7.31
N GLY A 169 12.01 15.53 6.14
CA GLY A 169 11.82 14.12 5.83
C GLY A 169 11.60 13.88 4.34
N HIS A 170 10.64 13.03 4.01
CA HIS A 170 10.31 12.62 2.64
C HIS A 170 8.89 13.03 2.26
N HIS A 171 8.63 13.14 0.95
CA HIS A 171 7.32 13.49 0.41
C HIS A 171 6.84 12.44 -0.62
N PRO A 172 6.70 11.15 -0.25
CA PRO A 172 6.23 10.12 -1.19
C PRO A 172 4.87 10.45 -1.80
N LEU A 173 4.65 9.98 -3.04
CA LEU A 173 3.34 9.99 -3.68
C LEU A 173 2.72 8.59 -3.52
N MET A 174 1.57 8.53 -2.87
CA MET A 174 0.89 7.28 -2.54
C MET A 174 -0.34 7.10 -3.42
N GLY A 175 -0.72 5.85 -3.64
CA GLY A 175 -1.96 5.50 -4.33
C GLY A 175 -2.78 4.52 -3.51
N PHE A 176 -4.06 4.81 -3.31
CA PHE A 176 -5.00 3.99 -2.55
C PHE A 176 -6.23 3.68 -3.38
N VAL A 177 -6.70 2.44 -3.37
CA VAL A 177 -8.05 2.12 -3.84
C VAL A 177 -9.02 2.55 -2.75
N ASP A 178 -10.04 3.31 -3.12
CA ASP A 178 -11.11 3.71 -2.22
C ASP A 178 -12.04 2.53 -1.92
N HIS A 179 -12.42 2.37 -0.65
CA HIS A 179 -13.38 1.36 -0.18
C HIS A 179 -14.67 2.01 0.35
N GLY A 180 -14.90 3.29 0.01
CA GLY A 180 -16.05 4.07 0.44
C GLY A 180 -15.96 4.52 1.89
N SER A 181 -17.03 5.13 2.38
CA SER A 181 -17.08 5.77 3.71
C SER A 181 -16.86 4.83 4.90
N GLY A 182 -17.06 3.52 4.73
CA GLY A 182 -16.81 2.51 5.75
C GLY A 182 -15.42 1.85 5.67
N GLY A 183 -14.60 2.20 4.68
CA GLY A 183 -13.30 1.59 4.42
C GLY A 183 -12.12 2.51 4.72
N SER A 184 -10.96 1.93 5.04
CA SER A 184 -9.73 2.67 5.31
C SER A 184 -8.87 2.94 4.06
N GLY A 185 -9.39 2.61 2.88
CA GLY A 185 -8.62 2.54 1.63
C GLY A 185 -7.62 1.37 1.59
N GLU A 186 -7.16 1.01 0.40
CA GLU A 186 -6.22 -0.07 0.17
C GLU A 186 -4.98 0.42 -0.59
N PRO A 187 -3.77 0.39 -0.01
CA PRO A 187 -2.57 0.91 -0.68
C PRO A 187 -2.21 0.07 -1.91
N VAL A 188 -2.09 0.71 -3.06
CA VAL A 188 -1.73 0.09 -4.35
C VAL A 188 -0.46 0.69 -4.96
N ALA A 189 -0.05 1.88 -4.56
CA ALA A 189 1.21 2.46 -5.02
C ALA A 189 1.90 3.26 -3.91
N GLY A 190 3.22 3.33 -4.03
CA GLY A 190 4.06 4.23 -3.27
C GLY A 190 5.28 4.54 -4.12
N LEU A 191 5.44 5.81 -4.48
CA LEU A 191 6.61 6.36 -5.13
C LEU A 191 7.38 7.13 -4.06
N LEU A 192 8.56 6.62 -3.69
CA LEU A 192 9.44 7.30 -2.74
C LEU A 192 10.05 8.52 -3.42
N ARG A 193 10.02 9.66 -2.73
CA ARG A 193 10.49 10.95 -3.24
C ARG A 193 11.14 11.76 -2.12
N PRO A 194 12.09 12.64 -2.44
CA PRO A 194 12.71 13.53 -1.46
C PRO A 194 11.68 14.46 -0.81
N GLY A 195 12.02 15.01 0.35
CA GLY A 195 11.15 15.95 1.09
C GLY A 195 10.78 17.21 0.31
N ASN A 196 11.68 17.66 -0.57
CA ASN A 196 11.52 18.83 -1.43
C ASN A 196 10.87 18.50 -2.78
N ALA A 197 10.36 17.28 -2.97
CA ALA A 197 9.67 16.90 -4.20
C ALA A 197 8.44 17.77 -4.46
N GLY A 198 8.30 18.25 -5.70
CA GLY A 198 7.19 19.09 -6.13
C GLY A 198 5.84 18.38 -6.01
N SER A 199 4.84 19.09 -5.50
CA SER A 199 3.47 18.56 -5.36
C SER A 199 2.77 18.34 -6.70
N ASN A 200 3.26 18.94 -7.78
CA ASN A 200 2.64 18.92 -9.11
C ASN A 200 3.52 18.32 -10.21
N THR A 201 4.55 17.54 -9.86
CA THR A 201 5.40 16.88 -10.86
C THR A 201 4.58 15.85 -11.65
N ALA A 202 4.28 16.13 -12.92
CA ALA A 202 3.44 15.27 -13.75
C ALA A 202 4.03 13.85 -13.92
N ALA A 203 5.34 13.74 -14.11
CA ALA A 203 6.04 12.45 -14.23
C ALA A 203 5.85 11.54 -13.00
N ASP A 204 5.80 12.13 -11.80
CA ASP A 204 5.57 11.39 -10.55
C ASP A 204 4.14 10.84 -10.49
N HIS A 205 3.15 11.66 -10.87
CA HIS A 205 1.75 11.25 -10.93
C HIS A 205 1.52 10.16 -11.96
N ILE A 206 2.11 10.30 -13.16
CA ILE A 206 2.09 9.29 -14.21
C ILE A 206 2.70 7.98 -13.69
N THR A 207 3.87 8.03 -13.08
CA THR A 207 4.56 6.85 -12.55
C THR A 207 3.72 6.18 -11.46
N THR A 208 3.18 6.95 -10.53
CA THR A 208 2.35 6.43 -9.43
C THR A 208 1.05 5.82 -9.95
N ALA A 209 0.40 6.46 -10.92
CA ALA A 209 -0.78 5.92 -11.58
C ALA A 209 -0.48 4.60 -12.30
N GLN A 210 0.65 4.48 -13.01
CA GLN A 210 1.07 3.22 -13.64
C GLN A 210 1.27 2.11 -12.62
N LEU A 211 1.93 2.42 -11.49
CA LEU A 211 2.13 1.47 -10.40
C LEU A 211 0.79 1.01 -9.78
N ALA A 212 -0.12 1.95 -9.55
CA ALA A 212 -1.45 1.67 -9.01
C ALA A 212 -2.28 0.80 -9.97
N LEU A 213 -2.36 1.15 -11.25
CA LEU A 213 -3.07 0.37 -12.27
C LEU A 213 -2.49 -1.04 -12.40
N ALA A 214 -1.18 -1.21 -12.27
CA ALA A 214 -0.54 -2.53 -12.31
C ALA A 214 -0.98 -3.45 -11.15
N GLN A 215 -1.47 -2.89 -10.04
CA GLN A 215 -2.02 -3.64 -8.91
C GLN A 215 -3.49 -4.03 -9.08
N LEU A 216 -4.22 -3.43 -10.03
CA LEU A 216 -5.65 -3.72 -10.27
C LEU A 216 -5.84 -4.94 -11.19
N PRO A 217 -7.02 -5.60 -11.15
CA PRO A 217 -7.44 -6.55 -12.17
C PRO A 217 -7.34 -5.97 -13.59
N LYS A 218 -6.97 -6.79 -14.59
CA LYS A 218 -6.70 -6.33 -15.97
C LYS A 218 -7.82 -5.47 -16.57
N LYS A 219 -9.09 -5.80 -16.29
CA LYS A 219 -10.27 -5.06 -16.79
C LYS A 219 -10.32 -3.59 -16.34
N TYR A 220 -9.72 -3.26 -15.20
CA TYR A 220 -9.70 -1.89 -14.63
C TYR A 220 -8.44 -1.11 -14.99
N ARG A 221 -7.52 -1.65 -15.80
CA ARG A 221 -6.27 -0.94 -16.11
C ARG A 221 -6.43 0.12 -17.20
N ARG A 222 -7.56 0.10 -17.90
CA ARG A 222 -7.92 0.97 -19.03
C ARG A 222 -9.46 1.10 -19.08
N GLY A 223 -9.93 2.09 -19.82
CA GLY A 223 -11.35 2.40 -19.96
C GLY A 223 -11.89 3.22 -18.79
N ARG A 224 -13.18 3.57 -18.87
CA ARG A 224 -13.83 4.51 -17.93
C ARG A 224 -14.28 3.88 -16.61
N GLN A 225 -13.94 2.60 -16.40
CA GLN A 225 -14.24 1.85 -15.17
C GLN A 225 -13.25 2.14 -14.05
N THR A 226 -12.23 2.96 -14.29
CA THR A 226 -11.31 3.40 -13.23
C THR A 226 -11.30 4.91 -13.17
N LEU A 227 -11.63 5.43 -12.00
CA LEU A 227 -11.58 6.86 -11.68
C LEU A 227 -10.30 7.14 -10.90
N ILE A 228 -9.41 7.96 -11.46
CA ILE A 228 -8.26 8.49 -10.73
C ILE A 228 -8.65 9.81 -10.08
N ARG A 229 -8.61 9.90 -8.75
CA ARG A 229 -8.82 11.16 -8.04
C ARG A 229 -7.50 11.70 -7.50
N THR A 230 -7.33 13.01 -7.60
CA THR A 230 -6.24 13.74 -6.97
C THR A 230 -6.75 15.06 -6.42
N ASP A 231 -6.01 15.64 -5.48
CA ASP A 231 -6.17 17.05 -5.16
C ASP A 231 -5.61 17.95 -6.29
N SER A 232 -5.38 19.23 -6.01
CA SER A 232 -4.76 20.17 -6.95
C SER A 232 -3.33 19.80 -7.38
N GLY A 233 -2.62 18.97 -6.62
CA GLY A 233 -1.28 18.49 -6.99
C GLY A 233 -1.30 17.68 -8.29
N GLY A 234 -2.34 16.87 -8.51
CA GLY A 234 -2.53 16.15 -9.78
C GLY A 234 -3.21 16.98 -10.87
N GLY A 235 -3.52 18.25 -10.65
CA GLY A 235 -4.24 19.11 -11.61
C GLY A 235 -3.44 19.56 -12.84
N THR A 236 -2.33 18.91 -13.20
CA THR A 236 -1.50 19.33 -14.34
C THR A 236 -2.08 18.89 -15.69
N HIS A 237 -1.88 19.72 -16.71
CA HIS A 237 -2.30 19.41 -18.08
C HIS A 237 -1.64 18.13 -18.61
N GLU A 238 -0.36 17.92 -18.32
CA GLU A 238 0.36 16.72 -18.78
C GLU A 238 -0.23 15.43 -18.18
N PHE A 239 -0.49 15.41 -16.87
CA PHE A 239 -1.05 14.22 -16.22
C PHE A 239 -2.50 13.96 -16.65
N THR A 240 -3.35 14.98 -16.69
CA THR A 240 -4.75 14.84 -17.14
C THR A 240 -4.84 14.43 -18.61
N ALA A 241 -3.99 14.97 -19.49
CA ALA A 241 -3.89 14.53 -20.88
C ALA A 241 -3.42 13.07 -20.98
N TRP A 242 -2.48 12.65 -20.13
CA TRP A 242 -2.03 11.25 -20.08
C TRP A 242 -3.14 10.29 -19.65
N LEU A 243 -3.98 10.66 -18.68
CA LEU A 243 -5.15 9.89 -18.24
C LEU A 243 -6.20 9.75 -19.35
N ALA A 244 -6.50 10.87 -20.02
CA ALA A 244 -7.50 10.96 -21.09
C ALA A 244 -7.03 10.40 -22.44
N GLN A 245 -5.74 10.07 -22.58
CA GLN A 245 -5.14 9.65 -23.84
C GLN A 245 -5.94 8.52 -24.51
N ARG A 246 -6.14 8.63 -25.84
CA ARG A 246 -6.79 7.60 -26.66
C ARG A 246 -6.11 6.25 -26.45
N GLY A 247 -6.92 5.23 -26.16
CA GLY A 247 -6.45 3.88 -25.84
C GLY A 247 -6.25 3.61 -24.34
N ARG A 248 -6.21 4.66 -23.51
CA ARG A 248 -6.24 4.55 -22.04
C ARG A 248 -7.63 4.87 -21.49
N TRP A 249 -8.20 6.03 -21.84
CA TRP A 249 -9.59 6.43 -21.50
C TRP A 249 -9.97 6.30 -20.02
N LEU A 250 -9.06 6.62 -19.09
CA LEU A 250 -9.39 6.60 -17.66
C LEU A 250 -10.30 7.78 -17.33
N SER A 251 -11.20 7.57 -16.37
CA SER A 251 -11.95 8.67 -15.75
C SER A 251 -11.02 9.37 -14.75
N TYR A 252 -11.18 10.67 -14.56
CA TYR A 252 -10.41 11.41 -13.56
C TYR A 252 -11.22 12.52 -12.90
N SER A 253 -10.87 12.83 -11.66
CA SER A 253 -11.36 13.99 -10.91
C SER A 253 -10.17 14.65 -10.24
N VAL A 254 -9.92 15.92 -10.54
CA VAL A 254 -8.76 16.65 -10.02
C VAL A 254 -9.23 17.91 -9.30
N GLY A 255 -8.57 18.24 -8.20
CA GLY A 255 -8.73 19.53 -7.57
C GLY A 255 -8.22 20.66 -8.46
N MET A 256 -8.82 21.85 -8.32
CA MET A 256 -8.38 23.07 -8.99
C MET A 256 -8.38 24.19 -7.96
N THR A 257 -7.34 25.04 -7.99
CA THR A 257 -7.31 26.25 -7.18
C THR A 257 -8.43 27.18 -7.64
N ILE A 258 -9.35 27.51 -6.73
CA ILE A 258 -10.41 28.47 -6.98
C ILE A 258 -9.85 29.87 -6.79
N THR A 259 -9.77 30.64 -7.88
CA THR A 259 -9.44 32.07 -7.82
C THR A 259 -10.68 32.88 -7.47
N ASP A 260 -10.51 34.14 -7.04
CA ASP A 260 -11.65 35.04 -6.79
C ASP A 260 -12.55 35.18 -8.01
N ALA A 261 -11.98 35.22 -9.22
CA ALA A 261 -12.74 35.29 -10.46
C ALA A 261 -13.60 34.02 -10.67
N ILE A 262 -13.04 32.84 -10.42
CA ILE A 262 -13.78 31.58 -10.49
C ILE A 262 -14.87 31.56 -9.41
N HIS A 263 -14.56 31.96 -8.19
CA HIS A 263 -15.53 32.02 -7.10
C HIS A 263 -16.73 32.92 -7.45
N GLN A 264 -16.47 34.13 -7.96
CA GLN A 264 -17.53 35.05 -8.40
C GLN A 264 -18.34 34.52 -9.60
N ALA A 265 -17.73 33.74 -10.48
CA ALA A 265 -18.45 33.07 -11.56
C ALA A 265 -19.33 31.94 -11.04
N VAL A 266 -18.81 31.12 -10.11
CA VAL A 266 -19.52 30.01 -9.47
C VAL A 266 -20.75 30.48 -8.70
N LEU A 267 -20.67 31.61 -7.99
CA LEU A 267 -21.82 32.20 -7.28
C LEU A 267 -22.98 32.63 -8.19
N LYS A 268 -22.72 32.80 -9.50
CA LYS A 268 -23.75 33.10 -10.49
C LYS A 268 -24.44 31.85 -11.04
N VAL A 269 -23.93 30.65 -10.74
CA VAL A 269 -24.51 29.38 -11.19
C VAL A 269 -25.79 29.11 -10.37
N PRO A 270 -26.97 29.02 -11.02
CA PRO A 270 -28.22 28.82 -10.28
C PRO A 270 -28.22 27.45 -9.59
N PRO A 271 -28.90 27.31 -8.42
CA PRO A 271 -28.97 26.04 -7.69
C PRO A 271 -29.38 24.84 -8.57
N ALA A 272 -30.29 25.05 -9.53
CA ALA A 272 -30.78 24.00 -10.43
C ALA A 272 -29.75 23.49 -11.46
N ALA A 273 -28.63 24.20 -11.66
CA ALA A 273 -27.58 23.78 -12.59
C ALA A 273 -26.52 22.86 -11.94
N TRP A 274 -26.55 22.71 -10.61
CA TRP A 274 -25.64 21.83 -9.90
C TRP A 274 -26.07 20.38 -10.02
N THR A 275 -25.11 19.51 -10.33
CA THR A 275 -25.29 18.05 -10.33
C THR A 275 -24.29 17.44 -9.36
N VAL A 276 -24.64 16.29 -8.79
CA VAL A 276 -23.76 15.56 -7.88
C VAL A 276 -22.53 15.11 -8.67
N ALA A 277 -21.33 15.45 -8.19
CA ALA A 277 -20.08 15.18 -8.91
C ALA A 277 -19.70 13.68 -8.91
N VAL A 278 -20.11 12.94 -7.89
CA VAL A 278 -19.90 11.49 -7.72
C VAL A 278 -21.04 10.98 -6.83
N GLU A 279 -21.77 9.95 -7.28
CA GLU A 279 -22.78 9.24 -6.47
C GLU A 279 -22.13 8.38 -5.38
#